data_AF-A0A7V5PFI5-F1
#
_entry.id   AF-A0A7V5PFI5-F1
#
_cell.length_a   1.000
_cell.length_b   1.000
_cell.length_c   1.000
_cell.angle_alpha   90.00
_cell.angle_beta   90.00
_cell.angle_gamma   90.00
#
_symmetry.space_group_name_H-M   'P 1'
#
loop_
_entity.id
_entity.type
_entity.pdbx_description
1 polymer ?
#
loop_
_entity_poly.entity_id
_entity_poly.type
_entity_poly.pdbx_seq_one_letter_code
_entity_poly.pdbx_strand_id
1 'polypeptide(L)' 'MIHKIIVMLFAGIFMHTASPQTYEEDMFPTSQGPLKITFIGHGTLMFTWNGLV' A
#
# COMPACT_ATOMS: atom_id res chain seq x y z
N MET A 1 -23.40 -33.61 9.47
CA MET A 1 -23.76 -32.17 9.46
C MET A 1 -22.65 -31.30 10.03
N ILE A 2 -22.10 -31.62 11.21
CA ILE A 2 -21.02 -30.86 11.90
C ILE A 2 -19.74 -30.69 11.07
N HIS A 3 -19.29 -31.73 10.35
CA HIS A 3 -18.10 -31.65 9.48
C HIS A 3 -18.21 -30.57 8.39
N LYS A 4 -19.40 -30.36 7.82
CA LYS A 4 -19.62 -29.32 6.79
C LYS A 4 -19.50 -27.91 7.39
N ILE A 5 -19.97 -27.75 8.63
CA ILE A 5 -19.89 -26.49 9.39
C ILE A 5 -18.43 -26.17 9.71
N ILE A 6 -17.65 -27.17 10.14
CA ILE A 6 -16.22 -27.02 10.40
C ILE A 6 -15.45 -26.64 9.13
N VAL A 7 -15.75 -27.28 8.00
CA VAL A 7 -15.13 -26.95 6.71
C VAL A 7 -15.48 -25.52 6.27
N MET A 8 -16.74 -25.08 6.44
CA MET A 8 -17.13 -23.70 6.15
C MET A 8 -16.44 -22.67 7.07
N LEU A 9 -16.27 -22.99 8.36
CA LEU A 9 -15.56 -22.13 9.32
C LEU A 9 -14.07 -22.00 9.00
N PHE A 10 -13.40 -23.10 8.60
CA PHE A 10 -11.99 -23.05 8.20
C PHE A 10 -11.75 -22.31 6.88
N ALA A 11 -12.70 -22.36 5.94
CA ALA A 11 -12.58 -21.65 4.66
C ALA A 11 -12.64 -20.11 4.80
N GLY A 12 -13.33 -19.58 5.81
CA GLY A 12 -13.50 -18.14 6.00
C GLY A 12 -12.29 -17.40 6.58
N ILE A 13 -11.37 -18.09 7.26
CA ILE A 13 -10.25 -17.48 7.99
C ILE A 13 -9.12 -17.05 7.04
N PHE A 14 -9.04 -17.64 5.84
CA PHE A 14 -7.99 -17.34 4.86
C PHE A 14 -8.23 -16.08 4.02
N MET A 15 -9.37 -15.39 4.19
CA MET A 15 -9.67 -14.14 3.49
C MET A 15 -9.10 -12.90 4.20
N HIS A 16 -7.88 -12.98 4.73
CA HIS A 16 -7.17 -11.79 5.19
C HIS A 16 -6.57 -11.09 3.97
N THR A 17 -7.30 -10.11 3.42
CA THR A 17 -6.76 -9.24 2.37
C THR A 17 -5.66 -8.39 2.99
N ALA A 18 -4.41 -8.53 2.51
CA ALA A 18 -3.36 -7.59 2.84
C ALA A 18 -3.83 -6.19 2.42
N SER A 19 -4.02 -5.30 3.39
CA SER A 19 -4.34 -3.91 3.08
C SER A 19 -3.11 -3.29 2.39
N PRO A 20 -3.26 -2.67 1.21
CA PRO A 20 -2.17 -1.90 0.64
C PRO A 20 -1.74 -0.84 1.65
N GLN A 21 -0.43 -0.70 1.80
CA GLN A 21 0.16 0.28 2.70
C GLN A 21 0.06 1.65 2.02
N THR A 22 -0.80 2.53 2.54
CA THR A 22 -0.93 3.91 2.06
C THR A 22 0.09 4.77 2.77
N TYR A 23 0.89 5.51 2.01
CA TYR A 23 1.84 6.49 2.52
C TYR A 23 1.31 7.90 2.28
N GLU A 24 1.72 8.84 3.12
CA GLU A 24 1.55 10.26 2.85
C GLU A 24 2.39 10.65 1.63
N GLU A 25 1.86 11.57 0.81
CA GLU A 25 2.53 12.06 -0.39
C GLU A 25 2.38 13.58 -0.48
N ASP A 26 3.47 14.26 -0.85
CA ASP A 26 3.47 15.66 -1.24
C ASP A 26 3.88 15.83 -2.70
N MET A 27 3.27 16.79 -3.38
CA MET A 27 3.58 17.14 -4.76
C MET A 27 4.02 18.59 -4.89
N PHE A 28 5.18 18.78 -5.52
CA PHE A 28 5.77 20.08 -5.78
C PHE A 28 5.85 20.33 -7.30
N PRO A 29 5.27 21.42 -7.82
CA PRO A 29 5.44 21.78 -9.22
C PRO A 29 6.88 22.25 -9.46
N THR A 30 7.50 21.75 -10.54
CA THR A 30 8.81 22.23 -11.01
C THR A 30 8.75 22.50 -12.52
N SER A 31 9.74 23.22 -13.05
CA SER A 31 9.82 23.50 -14.50
C SER A 31 10.03 22.25 -15.36
N GLN A 32 10.49 21.14 -14.79
CA GLN A 32 10.74 19.87 -15.48
C GLN A 32 9.69 18.79 -15.16
N GLY A 33 8.53 19.19 -14.63
CA GLY A 33 7.46 18.30 -14.19
C GLY A 33 7.34 18.20 -12.66
N PRO A 34 6.29 17.53 -12.14
CA PRO A 34 6.07 17.46 -10.71
C PRO A 34 7.12 16.58 -10.02
N LEU A 35 7.64 17.06 -8.89
CA LEU A 35 8.37 16.23 -7.94
C LEU A 35 7.35 15.68 -6.94
N LYS A 36 7.26 14.36 -6.83
CA LYS A 36 6.48 13.70 -5.79
C LYS A 36 7.41 13.16 -4.70
N ILE A 37 7.06 13.41 -3.45
CA ILE A 37 7.75 12.86 -2.28
C ILE A 37 6.78 11.95 -1.54
N THR A 38 7.16 10.69 -1.33
CA THR A 38 6.39 9.72 -0.54
C THR A 38 7.10 9.49 0.80
N PHE A 39 6.37 9.63 1.90
CA PHE A 39 6.90 9.52 3.26
C PHE A 39 6.83 8.06 3.74
N ILE A 40 7.94 7.32 3.61
CA ILE A 40 8.00 5.89 3.95
C ILE A 40 8.10 5.66 5.46
N GLY A 41 8.83 6.52 6.18
CA GLY A 41 8.93 6.51 7.64
C GLY A 41 10.37 6.58 8.18
N HIS A 42 10.53 6.95 9.46
CA HIS A 42 11.84 7.14 10.12
C HIS A 42 12.77 8.12 9.36
N GLY A 43 12.19 9.10 8.66
CA GLY A 43 12.93 10.03 7.79
C GLY A 43 13.32 9.46 6.42
N THR A 44 12.89 8.23 6.09
CA THR A 44 13.06 7.65 4.76
C THR A 44 12.01 8.24 3.81
N LEU A 45 12.48 8.79 2.71
CA LEU A 45 11.68 9.40 1.67
C LEU A 45 11.95 8.71 0.34
N MET A 46 10.92 8.56 -0.48
CA MET A 46 11.04 8.17 -1.88
C MET A 46 10.73 9.37 -2.75
N PHE A 47 11.58 9.65 -3.74
CA PHE A 47 11.41 10.77 -4.65
C PHE A 47 11.02 10.22 -6.02
N THR A 48 9.89 10.69 -6.56
CA THR A 48 9.53 10.39 -7.94
C THR A 48 9.60 11.67 -8.75
N TRP A 49 10.46 11.71 -9.75
CA TRP A 49 10.67 12.89 -10.59
C TRP A 49 11.02 12.49 -12.01
N ASN A 50 10.32 13.06 -12.98
CA ASN A 50 10.57 12.82 -14.40
C ASN A 50 10.63 11.31 -14.77
N GLY A 51 9.75 10.51 -14.18
CA GLY A 51 9.68 9.05 -14.41
C GLY A 51 10.74 8.21 -13.68
N LEU A 52 11.63 8.83 -12.90
CA LEU A 52 12.59 8.16 -12.03
C LEU A 52 12.02 8.00 -10.63
N VAL A 53 12.44 6.94 -9.93
CA VAL A 53 12.09 6.60 -8.53
C VAL A 53 13.35 6.36 -7.73
#